data_AF-A0A1G2CRP7-F1
#
_entry.id   AF-A0A1G2CRP7-F1
#
_cell.length_a   1.000
_cell.length_b   1.000
_cell.length_c   1.000
_cell.angle_alpha   90.00
_cell.angle_beta   90.00
_cell.angle_gamma   90.00
#
_symmetry.space_group_name_H-M   'P 1'
#
loop_
_entity.id
_entity.type
_entity.pdbx_description
1 polymer ?
#
loop_
_entity_poly.entity_id
_entity_poly.type
_entity_poly.pdbx_seq_one_letter_code
_entity_poly.pdbx_strand_id
1 'polypeptide(L)'
;MKLYNTNYGSATDTLLPQFEVRGKEIYATNDHPDKNSKLLPWYEIRGKKIYTTIHNPEGHTAMPMYEIRGNNIHTTLHNPKYTTMPTFHIR
;
A
#
# COMPACT_ATOMS: atom_id res chain seq x y z
N MET A 1 1.21 -6.22 11.20
CA MET A 1 2.20 -5.28 10.61
C MET A 1 1.42 -4.12 10.00
N LYS A 2 1.88 -2.88 10.15
CA LYS A 2 1.17 -1.68 9.72
C LYS A 2 2.03 -0.86 8.75
N LEU A 3 1.38 -0.19 7.80
CA LEU A 3 2.02 0.65 6.80
C LEU A 3 1.65 2.11 7.04
N TYR A 4 2.64 2.97 7.10
CA TYR A 4 2.50 4.40 7.35
C TYR A 4 2.97 5.15 6.11
N ASN A 5 2.31 6.27 5.77
CA ASN A 5 2.82 7.13 4.70
C ASN A 5 4.25 7.56 5.02
N THR A 6 5.07 7.67 3.98
CA THR A 6 6.26 8.49 4.09
C THR A 6 5.91 9.93 3.73
N ASN A 7 6.80 10.85 4.11
CA ASN A 7 6.74 12.27 3.77
C ASN A 7 6.92 12.53 2.27
N TYR A 8 7.15 11.48 1.48
CA TYR A 8 7.42 11.53 0.04
C TYR A 8 6.32 10.87 -0.80
N GLY A 9 5.53 9.97 -0.20
CA GLY A 9 4.50 9.19 -0.90
C GLY A 9 3.09 9.77 -0.86
N SER A 10 2.84 10.71 0.06
CA SER A 10 1.55 11.39 0.28
C SER A 10 1.82 12.77 0.89
N ALA A 11 1.03 13.78 0.54
CA ALA A 11 1.12 15.13 1.10
C ALA A 11 0.81 15.20 2.61
N THR A 12 0.44 14.07 3.23
CA THR A 12 0.23 13.93 4.66
C THR A 12 1.09 12.79 5.20
N ASP A 13 2.23 13.14 5.80
CA ASP A 13 2.90 12.27 6.77
C ASP A 13 1.93 12.10 7.95
N THR A 14 1.18 11.01 7.94
CA THR A 14 0.27 10.69 9.01
C THR A 14 1.00 9.78 10.00
N LEU A 15 1.02 10.19 11.27
CA LEU A 15 1.42 9.32 12.38
C LEU A 15 0.49 8.09 12.53
N LEU A 16 -0.56 8.01 11.71
CA LEU A 16 -1.58 6.97 11.72
C LEU A 16 -1.36 5.96 10.58
N PRO A 17 -1.52 4.66 10.86
CA PRO A 17 -1.35 3.62 9.85
C PRO A 17 -2.40 3.77 8.76
N GLN A 18 -1.98 3.72 7.51
CA GLN A 18 -2.85 3.79 6.34
C GLN A 18 -3.35 2.40 5.93
N PHE A 19 -2.49 1.40 6.11
CA PHE A 19 -2.83 0.02 5.83
C PHE A 19 -2.40 -0.90 6.98
N GLU A 20 -3.11 -2.01 7.10
CA GLU A 20 -2.78 -3.12 7.98
C GLU A 20 -2.57 -4.38 7.13
N VAL A 21 -1.46 -5.08 7.39
CA VAL A 21 -1.19 -6.37 6.77
C VAL A 21 -1.65 -7.49 7.68
N ARG A 22 -2.50 -8.36 7.13
CA ARG A 22 -3.05 -9.57 7.75
C ARG A 22 -2.69 -10.77 6.90
N GLY A 23 -1.69 -11.54 7.33
CA GLY A 23 -1.13 -12.61 6.50
C GLY A 23 -0.48 -12.05 5.24
N LYS A 24 -1.01 -12.40 4.06
CA LYS A 24 -0.56 -11.88 2.76
C LYS A 24 -1.43 -10.74 2.24
N GLU A 25 -2.49 -10.38 2.95
CA GLU A 25 -3.49 -9.42 2.51
C GLU A 25 -3.27 -8.07 3.17
N ILE A 26 -3.52 -6.99 2.44
CA ILE A 26 -3.33 -5.61 2.90
C ILE A 26 -4.67 -4.90 2.85
N TYR A 27 -5.12 -4.42 4.01
CA TYR A 27 -6.41 -3.77 4.22
C TYR A 27 -6.21 -2.30 4.54
N ALA A 28 -7.10 -1.43 4.03
CA ALA A 28 -7.14 -0.05 4.49
C ALA A 28 -7.59 0.02 5.97
N THR A 29 -7.00 0.94 6.74
CA THR A 29 -7.36 1.14 8.15
C THR A 29 -8.55 2.09 8.32
N ASN A 30 -8.93 2.35 9.57
CA ASN A 30 -9.89 3.40 9.91
C ASN A 30 -9.41 4.82 9.56
N ASP A 31 -8.10 5.00 9.56
CA ASP A 31 -7.44 6.29 9.38
C ASP A 31 -7.02 6.54 7.92
N HIS A 32 -7.32 5.59 7.03
CA HIS A 32 -7.11 5.76 5.61
C HIS A 32 -8.07 6.85 5.07
N PRO A 33 -7.59 7.80 4.23
CA PRO A 33 -8.39 8.90 3.67
C PRO A 33 -9.65 8.41 2.96
N ASP A 34 -9.54 7.30 2.26
CA ASP A 34 -10.68 6.58 1.71
C ASP A 34 -11.26 5.65 2.79
N LYS A 35 -12.31 6.13 3.44
CA LYS A 35 -12.93 5.52 4.64
C LYS A 35 -13.83 4.32 4.32
N ASN A 36 -14.12 4.05 3.06
CA ASN A 36 -15.22 3.15 2.66
C ASN A 36 -14.83 1.67 2.53
N SER A 37 -13.58 1.29 2.81
CA SER A 37 -13.04 0.09 2.16
C SER A 37 -12.17 -0.79 3.06
N LYS A 38 -12.72 -1.17 4.22
CA LYS A 38 -11.99 -1.89 5.29
C LYS A 38 -12.25 -3.39 5.33
N LEU A 39 -13.31 -3.85 4.67
CA LEU A 39 -13.79 -5.22 4.79
C LEU A 39 -13.04 -6.17 3.86
N LEU A 40 -12.49 -5.66 2.76
CA LEU A 40 -11.85 -6.45 1.73
C LEU A 40 -10.43 -5.94 1.47
N PRO A 41 -9.49 -6.85 1.20
CA PRO A 41 -8.09 -6.46 1.00
C PRO A 41 -7.95 -5.69 -0.29
N TRP A 42 -7.21 -4.59 -0.26
CA TRP A 42 -6.90 -3.79 -1.44
C TRP A 42 -5.71 -4.31 -2.21
N TYR A 43 -4.79 -4.94 -1.49
CA TYR A 43 -3.60 -5.51 -2.08
C TYR A 43 -3.30 -6.89 -1.50
N GLU A 44 -2.54 -7.67 -2.23
CA GLU A 44 -1.92 -8.89 -1.74
C GLU A 44 -0.40 -8.88 -1.96
N ILE A 45 0.30 -9.58 -1.08
CA ILE A 45 1.74 -9.76 -1.10
C ILE A 45 2.06 -11.10 -1.76
N ARG A 46 2.82 -11.06 -2.85
CA ARG A 46 3.41 -12.23 -3.53
C ARG A 46 4.93 -12.09 -3.50
N GLY A 47 5.57 -12.74 -2.53
CA GLY A 47 7.02 -12.58 -2.30
C GLY A 47 7.36 -11.15 -1.87
N LYS A 48 8.21 -10.46 -2.63
CA LYS A 48 8.55 -9.04 -2.39
C LYS A 48 7.69 -8.05 -3.17
N LYS A 49 6.68 -8.53 -3.90
CA LYS A 49 5.84 -7.71 -4.78
C LYS A 49 4.43 -7.61 -4.21
N ILE A 50 3.80 -6.47 -4.43
CA ILE A 50 2.46 -6.16 -3.93
C ILE A 50 1.57 -5.86 -5.14
N TYR A 51 0.46 -6.59 -5.23
CA TYR A 51 -0.50 -6.53 -6.34
C TYR A 51 -1.83 -6.02 -5.82
N THR A 52 -2.58 -5.29 -6.65
CA THR A 52 -3.98 -4.94 -6.37
C THR A 52 -4.84 -6.20 -6.39
N THR A 53 -5.85 -6.25 -5.54
CA THR A 53 -6.93 -7.24 -5.65
C THR A 53 -8.07 -6.67 -6.51
N ILE A 54 -9.10 -7.49 -6.77
CA ILE A 54 -10.36 -7.03 -7.40
C ILE A 54 -11.14 -6.01 -6.55
N HIS A 55 -10.79 -5.85 -5.27
CA HIS A 55 -11.47 -4.96 -4.33
C HIS A 55 -10.74 -3.62 -4.17
N ASN A 56 -9.64 -3.43 -4.87
CA ASN A 56 -8.94 -2.15 -4.86
C ASN A 56 -9.80 -1.06 -5.54
N PRO A 57 -10.00 0.11 -4.93
CA PRO A 57 -10.83 1.18 -5.50
C PRO A 57 -10.25 1.79 -6.78
N GLU A 58 -8.93 1.70 -6.98
CA GLU A 58 -8.27 2.15 -8.22
C GLU A 58 -8.29 1.06 -9.31
N GLY A 59 -8.91 -0.10 -9.04
CA GLY A 59 -9.04 -1.23 -9.96
C GLY A 59 -7.96 -2.31 -9.80
N HIS A 60 -8.13 -3.41 -10.52
CA HIS A 60 -7.23 -4.56 -10.51
C HIS A 60 -6.31 -4.60 -11.73
N THR A 61 -5.03 -4.85 -11.50
CA THR A 61 -4.02 -5.12 -12.52
C THR A 61 -3.25 -6.41 -12.25
N ALA A 62 -2.75 -7.05 -13.32
CA ALA A 62 -1.85 -8.20 -13.24
C ALA A 62 -0.40 -7.82 -12.90
N MET A 63 -0.05 -6.53 -12.97
CA MET A 63 1.30 -6.04 -12.68
C MET A 63 1.45 -5.64 -11.20
N PRO A 64 2.65 -5.81 -10.61
CA PRO A 64 2.87 -5.38 -9.24
C PRO A 64 2.88 -3.87 -9.14
N MET A 65 2.09 -3.28 -8.25
CA MET A 65 2.01 -1.84 -8.04
C MET A 65 3.04 -1.32 -7.04
N TYR A 66 3.46 -2.17 -6.12
CA TYR A 66 4.51 -1.85 -5.16
C TYR A 66 5.47 -3.01 -4.96
N GLU A 67 6.58 -2.71 -4.32
CA GLU A 67 7.55 -3.70 -3.87
C GLU A 67 8.14 -3.36 -2.51
N ILE A 68 8.46 -4.42 -1.77
CA ILE A 68 9.04 -4.36 -0.43
C ILE A 68 10.56 -4.32 -0.54
N ARG A 69 11.17 -3.26 -0.01
CA ARG A 69 12.62 -3.06 0.04
C ARG A 69 13.03 -2.76 1.49
N GLY A 70 13.46 -3.80 2.21
CA GLY A 70 13.73 -3.69 3.65
C GLY A 70 12.45 -3.32 4.42
N ASN A 71 12.52 -2.25 5.22
CA ASN A 71 11.37 -1.75 5.99
C ASN A 71 10.52 -0.72 5.23
N ASN A 72 10.73 -0.59 3.92
CA ASN A 72 10.05 0.38 3.07
C ASN A 72 9.28 -0.31 1.96
N ILE A 73 8.23 0.36 1.48
CA ILE A 73 7.49 -0.02 0.29
C ILE A 73 7.66 1.08 -0.74
N HIS A 74 8.07 0.70 -1.95
CA HIS A 74 8.26 1.59 -3.09
C HIS A 74 7.25 1.28 -4.18
N THR A 75 6.85 2.29 -4.94
CA THR A 75 6.11 2.08 -6.18
C THR A 75 7.01 1.38 -7.21
N THR A 76 6.39 0.55 -8.05
CA THR A 76 7.04 0.02 -9.26
C THR A 76 6.79 0.95 -10.44
N LEU A 77 7.48 0.70 -11.56
CA LEU A 77 7.24 1.41 -12.84
C LEU A 77 5.82 1.25 -13.39
N HIS A 78 5.05 0.27 -12.90
CA HIS A 78 3.66 0.04 -13.33
C HIS A 78 2.66 0.89 -12.54
N ASN A 79 3.10 1.52 -11.44
CA ASN A 79 2.26 2.40 -10.66
C ASN A 79 2.21 3.78 -11.32
N PRO A 80 1.03 4.36 -11.61
CA PRO A 80 0.91 5.71 -12.17
C PRO A 80 1.57 6.80 -11.32
N LYS A 81 1.75 6.54 -10.02
CA LYS A 81 2.42 7.42 -9.04
C LYS A 81 3.88 7.01 -8.82
N TYR A 82 4.53 6.43 -9.83
CA TYR A 82 5.90 5.96 -9.72
C TYR A 82 6.86 7.04 -9.21
N THR A 83 7.71 6.66 -8.26
CA THR A 83 8.78 7.50 -7.71
C THR A 83 9.91 6.60 -7.21
N THR A 84 11.12 7.14 -7.13
CA THR A 84 12.26 6.45 -6.53
C THR A 84 12.20 6.43 -5.00
N MET A 85 11.43 7.36 -4.42
CA MET A 85 11.28 7.50 -2.96
C MET A 85 10.34 6.42 -2.39
N PRO A 86 10.50 6.02 -1.12
CA PRO A 86 9.57 5.11 -0.49
C PRO A 86 8.19 5.75 -0.36
N THR A 87 7.12 4.99 -0.57
CA THR A 87 5.73 5.42 -0.39
C THR A 87 5.21 5.13 1.01
N PHE A 88 5.60 3.98 1.57
CA PHE A 88 5.25 3.60 2.94
C PHE A 88 6.45 3.11 3.74
N HIS A 89 6.40 3.34 5.06
CA HIS A 89 7.25 2.68 6.05
C HIS A 89 6.47 1.58 6.78
N ILE A 90 7.14 0.45 7.01
CA ILE A 90 6.61 -0.71 7.71
C ILE A 90 6.93 -0.58 9.21
N ARG A 91 5.92 -0.75 10.08
CA ARG A 91 6.08 -0.83 11.55
C ARG A 91 5.19 -1.91 12.18
#